data_AF-A0A814RA17-F1
#
_entry.id   AF-A0A814RA17-F1
#
_cell.length_a   1.000
_cell.length_b   1.000
_cell.length_c   1.000
_cell.angle_alpha   90.00
_cell.angle_beta   90.00
_cell.angle_gamma   90.00
#
_symmetry.space_group_name_H-M   'P 1'
#
loop_
_entity.id
_entity.type
_entity.pdbx_description
1 polymer ?
#
loop_
_entity_poly.entity_id
_entity_poly.type
_entity_poly.pdbx_seq_one_letter_code
_entity_poly.pdbx_strand_id
1 'polypeptide(L)'
;MAEKSWTTDPIVTRLFVVILFFSTPLHYHDDSSTSTKILKKKQAILQTQNGYITLLWKYLTYRYGSEGSIRIYLNLVHVYMKMQQVGYGMYMQLTTQKDLVRTHETLSKLVTLDINDTQ
;
A
#
# COMPACT_ATOMS: atom_id res chain seq x y z
N MET A 1 12.30 23.55 18.60
CA MET A 1 12.86 22.37 17.91
C MET A 1 12.00 22.11 16.69
N ALA A 2 12.54 22.31 15.49
CA ALA A 2 11.77 22.12 14.26
C ALA A 2 11.37 20.64 14.13
N GLU A 3 10.07 20.36 13.97
CA GLU A 3 9.59 19.02 13.67
C GLU A 3 10.21 18.56 12.35
N LYS A 4 11.26 17.75 12.43
CA LYS A 4 11.75 17.01 11.25
C LYS A 4 10.65 16.03 10.88
N SER A 5 9.81 16.43 9.93
CA SER A 5 8.80 15.56 9.34
C SER A 5 9.48 14.27 8.88
N TRP A 6 8.98 13.12 9.32
CA TRP A 6 9.50 11.80 8.95
C TRP A 6 9.55 11.61 7.42
N THR A 7 8.72 12.36 6.67
CA THR A 7 8.73 12.40 5.19
C THR A 7 10.03 12.95 4.61
N THR A 8 10.82 13.68 5.39
CA THR A 8 12.15 14.17 4.99
C THR A 8 13.25 13.14 5.21
N ASP A 9 12.96 12.04 5.91
CA ASP A 9 13.91 10.93 6.08
C ASP A 9 13.72 9.90 4.95
N PRO A 10 14.69 9.79 4.02
CA PRO A 10 14.58 8.89 2.89
C PRO A 10 14.63 7.41 3.32
N ILE A 11 15.25 7.09 4.47
CA ILE A 11 15.34 5.72 4.97
C ILE A 11 13.98 5.29 5.51
N VAL A 12 13.32 6.15 6.31
CA VAL A 12 11.96 5.90 6.81
C VAL A 12 11.01 5.69 5.63
N THR A 13 11.07 6.58 4.64
CA THR A 13 10.20 6.52 3.46
C THR A 13 10.43 5.24 2.65
N ARG A 14 11.68 4.86 2.38
CA ARG A 14 12.01 3.63 1.63
C ARG A 14 11.55 2.37 2.37
N LEU A 15 11.83 2.28 3.67
CA LEU A 15 11.39 1.14 4.47
C LEU A 15 9.87 1.05 4.51
N PHE A 16 9.18 2.18 4.66
CA PHE A 16 7.73 2.21 4.66
C PHE A 16 7.15 1.76 3.31
N VAL A 17 7.69 2.22 2.18
CA VAL A 17 7.26 1.76 0.84
C VAL A 17 7.46 0.26 0.66
N VAL A 18 8.58 -0.31 1.12
CA VAL A 18 8.81 -1.76 1.07
C VAL A 18 7.80 -2.51 1.94
N ILE A 19 7.51 -2.02 3.15
CA ILE A 19 6.46 -2.60 4.01
C ILE A 19 5.11 -2.54 3.29
N LEU A 20 4.75 -1.40 2.70
CA LEU A 20 3.52 -1.22 1.94
C LEU A 20 3.42 -2.17 0.75
N PHE A 21 4.51 -2.43 0.03
CA PHE A 21 4.54 -3.38 -1.10
C PHE A 21 4.14 -4.79 -0.65
N PHE A 22 4.61 -5.24 0.51
CA PHE A 22 4.20 -6.52 1.09
C PHE A 22 2.80 -6.46 1.74
N SER A 23 2.31 -5.28 2.09
CA SER A 23 0.96 -5.06 2.62
C SER A 23 -0.12 -4.85 1.55
N THR A 24 0.25 -4.61 0.29
CA THR A 24 -0.71 -4.26 -0.78
C THR A 24 -1.58 -5.47 -1.07
N PRO A 25 -2.87 -5.29 -1.37
CA PRO A 25 -3.84 -6.34 -1.17
C PRO A 25 -3.94 -7.24 -2.41
N LEU A 26 -2.88 -8.01 -2.62
CA LEU A 26 -2.96 -9.30 -3.32
C LEU A 26 -3.64 -10.37 -2.43
N HIS A 27 -4.47 -9.94 -1.47
CA HIS A 27 -5.20 -10.79 -0.53
C HIS A 27 -6.72 -10.59 -0.59
N TYR A 28 -7.24 -9.74 -1.49
CA TYR A 28 -8.69 -9.53 -1.67
C TYR A 28 -9.43 -10.68 -2.35
N HIS A 29 -8.76 -11.78 -2.68
CA HIS A 29 -9.45 -12.99 -3.13
C HIS A 29 -8.98 -14.18 -2.29
N ASP A 30 -9.76 -14.49 -1.26
CA ASP A 30 -10.00 -15.88 -0.87
C ASP A 30 -11.30 -15.97 -0.06
N ASP A 31 -12.44 -15.82 -0.73
CA ASP A 31 -13.76 -16.24 -0.22
C ASP A 31 -13.90 -17.79 -0.19
N SER A 32 -12.79 -18.52 -0.27
CA SER A 32 -12.79 -19.97 -0.15
C SER A 32 -12.32 -20.41 1.23
N SER A 33 -12.94 -21.46 1.75
CA SER A 33 -12.66 -22.06 3.05
C SER A 33 -11.20 -22.52 3.15
N THR A 34 -10.37 -21.64 3.71
CA THR A 34 -9.07 -21.87 4.36
C THR A 34 -8.32 -23.12 3.89
N SER A 35 -7.72 -23.07 2.70
CA SER A 35 -6.71 -24.07 2.34
C SER A 35 -5.38 -23.72 3.00
N THR A 36 -4.96 -24.54 3.96
CA THR A 36 -3.70 -24.48 4.74
C THR A 36 -2.43 -24.30 3.87
N LYS A 37 -2.51 -24.59 2.56
CA LYS A 37 -1.42 -24.38 1.58
C LYS A 37 -1.21 -22.90 1.22
N ILE A 38 -2.28 -22.10 1.17
CA ILE A 38 -2.20 -20.65 0.85
C ILE A 38 -1.59 -19.90 2.03
N LEU A 39 -1.94 -20.29 3.26
CA LEU A 39 -1.36 -19.72 4.48
C LEU A 39 0.16 -19.95 4.57
N LYS A 40 0.63 -21.16 4.21
CA LYS A 40 2.07 -21.47 4.16
C LYS A 40 2.83 -20.64 3.10
N LYS A 41 2.22 -20.37 1.95
CA LYS A 41 2.82 -19.48 0.93
C LYS A 41 2.87 -18.02 1.40
N LYS A 42 1.85 -17.55 2.12
CA LYS A 42 1.81 -16.19 2.70
C LYS A 42 2.75 -16.02 3.89
N GLN A 43 3.11 -17.09 4.60
CA GLN A 43 3.99 -17.04 5.75
C GLN A 43 5.35 -16.40 5.44
N ALA A 44 5.98 -16.77 4.31
CA ALA A 44 7.26 -16.18 3.91
C ALA A 44 7.15 -14.66 3.67
N ILE A 45 6.06 -14.23 3.02
CA ILE A 45 5.77 -12.82 2.76
C ILE A 45 5.58 -12.04 4.07
N LEU A 46 4.79 -12.59 4.99
CA LEU A 46 4.56 -11.99 6.31
C LEU A 46 5.84 -11.92 7.15
N GLN A 47 6.69 -12.94 7.08
CA GLN A 47 7.99 -12.95 7.75
C GLN A 47 8.92 -11.87 7.17
N THR A 48 8.98 -11.73 5.85
CA THR A 48 9.74 -10.66 5.19
C THR A 48 9.23 -9.28 5.59
N GLN A 49 7.91 -9.06 5.56
CA GLN A 49 7.28 -7.81 6.00
C GLN A 49 7.63 -7.50 7.46
N ASN A 50 7.53 -8.48 8.36
CA ASN A 50 7.87 -8.30 9.77
C ASN A 50 9.36 -7.98 9.98
N GLY A 51 10.24 -8.53 9.15
CA GLY A 51 11.65 -8.17 9.12
C GLY A 51 11.87 -6.68 8.83
N TYR A 52 11.19 -6.14 7.82
CA TYR A 52 11.26 -4.71 7.49
C TYR A 52 10.61 -3.81 8.55
N ILE A 53 9.50 -4.23 9.15
CA ILE A 53 8.88 -3.52 10.29
C ILE A 53 9.85 -3.44 11.47
N THR A 54 10.50 -4.56 11.80
CA THR A 54 11.50 -4.61 12.87
C THR A 54 12.69 -3.70 12.57
N LEU A 55 13.16 -3.69 11.33
CA LEU A 55 14.25 -2.81 10.89
C LEU A 55 13.87 -1.34 11.01
N LEU A 56 12.66 -0.97 10.56
CA LEU A 56 12.11 0.37 10.69
C LEU A 56 12.02 0.78 12.16
N TRP A 57 11.51 -0.08 13.04
CA TRP A 57 11.41 0.21 14.46
C TRP A 57 12.76 0.46 15.12
N LYS A 58 13.77 -0.39 14.82
CA LYS A 58 15.14 -0.21 15.30
C LYS A 58 15.75 1.10 14.80
N TYR A 59 15.57 1.41 13.51
CA TYR A 59 16.05 2.65 12.92
C TYR A 59 15.42 3.88 13.58
N LEU A 60 14.10 3.88 13.76
CA LEU A 60 13.39 4.97 14.41
C LEU A 60 13.90 5.18 15.84
N THR A 61 14.01 4.10 16.61
CA THR A 61 14.45 4.15 18.01
C THR A 61 15.87 4.68 18.13
N TYR A 62 16.76 4.25 17.24
CA TYR A 62 18.14 4.73 17.18
C TYR A 62 18.23 6.22 16.80
N ARG A 63 17.43 6.67 15.82
CA ARG A 63 17.56 8.01 15.22
C ARG A 63 16.76 9.10 15.94
N TYR A 64 15.60 8.77 16.50
CA TYR A 64 14.62 9.73 17.03
C TYR A 64 14.32 9.53 18.52
N GLY A 65 14.90 8.51 19.17
CA GLY A 65 14.60 8.15 20.56
C GLY A 65 13.18 7.57 20.72
N SER A 66 12.86 7.11 21.93
CA SER A 66 11.61 6.36 22.18
C SER A 66 10.35 7.17 21.83
N GLU A 67 10.22 8.40 22.35
CA GLU A 67 9.02 9.23 22.12
C GLU A 67 8.84 9.61 20.65
N GLY A 68 9.93 10.02 19.97
CA GLY A 68 9.89 10.37 18.56
C GLY A 68 9.53 9.17 17.68
N SER A 69 10.03 7.99 18.04
CA SER A 69 9.75 6.73 17.33
C SER A 69 8.29 6.34 17.40
N ILE A 70 7.70 6.40 18.61
CA ILE A 70 6.29 6.09 18.80
C ILE A 70 5.42 7.03 17.97
N ARG A 71 5.69 8.34 18.02
CA ARG A 71 4.94 9.34 17.26
C ARG A 71 5.03 9.08 15.75
N ILE A 72 6.24 8.88 15.22
CA ILE A 72 6.45 8.61 13.80
C ILE A 72 5.77 7.31 13.39
N TYR A 73 5.92 6.24 14.18
CA TYR A 73 5.33 4.95 13.89
C TYR A 73 3.79 5.00 13.85
N LEU A 74 3.16 5.69 14.81
CA LEU A 74 1.70 5.89 14.81
C LEU A 74 1.23 6.66 13.57
N ASN A 75 1.98 7.68 13.14
CA ASN A 75 1.68 8.41 11.90
C ASN A 75 1.76 7.50 10.67
N LEU A 76 2.78 6.65 10.58
CA LEU A 76 2.93 5.67 9.50
C LEU A 76 1.78 4.66 9.49
N VAL A 77 1.36 4.16 10.66
CA VAL A 77 0.19 3.28 10.79
C VAL A 77 -1.09 4.00 10.36
N HIS A 78 -1.27 5.27 10.72
CA HIS A 78 -2.44 6.04 10.29
C HIS A 78 -2.49 6.22 8.77
N VAL A 79 -1.35 6.52 8.14
CA VAL A 79 -1.23 6.60 6.67
C VAL A 79 -1.57 5.25 6.03
N TYR A 80 -1.04 4.16 6.58
CA TYR A 80 -1.34 2.81 6.12
C TYR A 80 -2.84 2.50 6.17
N MET A 81 -3.51 2.79 7.29
CA MET A 81 -4.95 2.56 7.43
C MET A 81 -5.77 3.38 6.43
N LYS A 82 -5.39 4.64 6.18
CA LYS A 82 -6.03 5.47 5.14
C LYS A 82 -5.84 4.88 3.74
N MET A 83 -4.65 4.39 3.42
CA MET A 83 -4.40 3.72 2.14
C MET A 83 -5.25 2.45 1.97
N GLN A 84 -5.43 1.67 3.04
CA GLN A 84 -6.32 0.50 3.02
C GLN A 84 -7.78 0.89 2.80
N GLN A 85 -8.26 1.95 3.46
CA GLN A 85 -9.63 2.46 3.24
C GLN A 85 -9.85 2.94 1.80
N VAL A 86 -8.90 3.68 1.23
CA VAL A 86 -8.95 4.13 -0.17
C VAL A 86 -8.91 2.93 -1.12
N GLY A 87 -7.99 1.99 -0.89
CA GLY A 87 -7.87 0.77 -1.70
C GLY A 87 -9.14 -0.07 -1.68
N TYR A 88 -9.77 -0.23 -0.50
CA TYR A 88 -11.06 -0.90 -0.36
C TYR A 88 -12.18 -0.15 -1.08
N GLY A 89 -12.24 1.18 -0.97
CA GLY A 89 -13.21 2.00 -1.69
C GLY A 89 -13.08 1.87 -3.21
N MET A 90 -11.86 1.89 -3.73
CA MET A 90 -11.57 1.65 -5.15
C MET A 90 -11.97 0.24 -5.57
N TYR A 91 -11.64 -0.77 -4.77
CA TYR A 91 -12.02 -2.16 -5.05
C TYR A 91 -13.55 -2.32 -5.12
N MET A 92 -14.29 -1.74 -4.17
CA MET A 92 -15.76 -1.76 -4.15
C MET A 92 -16.41 -1.00 -5.31
N GLN A 93 -15.74 0.00 -5.87
CA GLN A 93 -16.20 0.69 -7.09
C GLN A 93 -15.93 -0.16 -8.35
N LEU A 94 -14.82 -0.90 -8.38
CA LEU A 94 -14.42 -1.73 -9.51
C LEU A 94 -15.17 -3.08 -9.59
N THR A 95 -15.76 -3.56 -8.49
CA THR A 95 -16.59 -4.79 -8.48
C THR A 95 -17.91 -4.64 -9.23
N THR A 96 -18.32 -3.44 -9.60
CA THR A 96 -19.39 -3.26 -10.61
C THR A 96 -18.79 -3.49 -11.99
N GLN A 97 -18.91 -4.71 -12.53
CA GLN A 97 -18.41 -5.09 -13.86
C GLN A 97 -18.83 -4.10 -14.99
N LYS A 98 -19.94 -3.38 -14.80
CA LYS A 98 -20.42 -2.31 -15.69
C LYS A 98 -19.51 -1.07 -15.72
N ASP A 99 -18.84 -0.72 -14.63
CA ASP A 99 -17.99 0.47 -14.55
C ASP A 99 -16.59 0.21 -15.13
N LEU A 100 -16.08 -1.02 -15.05
CA LEU A 100 -14.83 -1.41 -15.70
C LEU A 100 -14.94 -1.37 -17.22
N VAL A 101 -16.05 -1.90 -17.76
CA VAL A 101 -16.36 -1.85 -19.21
C VAL A 101 -16.55 -0.40 -19.65
N ARG A 102 -17.28 0.42 -18.88
CA ARG A 102 -17.49 1.84 -19.19
C ARG A 102 -16.19 2.65 -19.17
N THR A 103 -15.30 2.39 -18.20
CA THR A 103 -14.01 3.07 -18.09
C THR A 103 -13.09 2.65 -19.24
N HIS A 104 -13.05 1.36 -19.59
CA HIS A 104 -12.32 0.85 -20.75
C HIS A 104 -12.84 1.43 -22.07
N GLU A 105 -14.16 1.51 -22.26
CA GLU A 105 -14.78 2.15 -23.44
C GLU A 105 -14.47 3.64 -23.52
N THR A 106 -14.48 4.35 -22.39
CA THR A 106 -14.17 5.78 -22.34
C THR A 106 -12.71 6.05 -22.68
N LEU A 107 -11.79 5.25 -22.13
CA LEU A 107 -10.36 5.32 -22.44
C LEU A 107 -10.08 4.94 -23.90
N SER A 108 -10.69 3.87 -24.42
CA SER A 108 -10.56 3.50 -25.83
C SER A 108 -11.02 4.63 -26.75
N LYS A 109 -12.17 5.27 -26.46
CA LYS A 109 -12.69 6.38 -27.26
C LYS A 109 -11.77 7.60 -27.24
N LEU A 110 -11.24 7.96 -26.08
CA LEU A 110 -10.30 9.09 -25.95
C LEU A 110 -9.00 8.83 -26.73
N VAL A 111 -8.45 7.62 -26.65
CA VAL A 111 -7.24 7.25 -27.40
C VAL A 111 -7.48 7.23 -28.91
N THR A 112 -8.65 6.77 -29.37
CA THR A 112 -8.99 6.79 -30.80
C THR A 112 -9.34 8.18 -31.34
N LEU A 113 -9.83 9.10 -30.50
CA LEU A 113 -10.14 10.48 -30.90
C LEU A 113 -8.85 11.29 -31.10
N ASP A 114 -7.85 11.14 -30.21
CA ASP A 114 -6.54 11.79 -30.37
C ASP A 114 -5.78 11.35 -31.64
N ILE A 115 -6.05 10.14 -32.15
CA ILE A 115 -5.42 9.62 -33.38
C ILE A 115 -6.06 10.21 -34.65
N ASN A 116 -7.33 10.63 -34.59
CA ASN A 116 -8.03 11.18 -35.76
C ASN A 116 -7.91 12.71 -35.90
N ASP A 117 -7.58 13.43 -34.83
CA ASP A 117 -7.34 14.89 -34.87
C ASP A 117 -5.88 15.27 -35.21
N THR A 118 -5.00 14.28 -35.45
CA THR A 118 -3.59 14.48 -35.84
C THR A 118 -3.26 14.07 -37.29
N GLN A 119 -4.26 13.89 -38.15
CA GLN A 119 -4.10 13.82 -39.63
C GLN A 119 -4.66 15.06 -40.31
#